data_AF-A0A0G1R8I2-F1
#
_entry.id   AF-A0A0G1R8I2-F1
#
_cell.length_a   1.000
_cell.length_b   1.000
_cell.length_c   1.000
_cell.angle_alpha   90.00
_cell.angle_beta   90.00
_cell.angle_gamma   90.00
#
_symmetry.space_group_name_H-M   'P 1'
#
loop_
_entity.id
_entity.type
_entity.pdbx_description
1 polymer ?
#
loop_
_entity_poly.entity_id
_entity_poly.type
_entity_poly.pdbx_seq_one_letter_code
_entity_poly.pdbx_strand_id
1 'polypeptide(L)' 'KKLRFTGRKNNQKLYYRHTGYIGNMKIEKLKELFVKNPESLFKKVLRGMLPKNKWRDKLLKRVTFV' A
#
# COMPACT_ATOMS: atom_id res chain seq x y z
N LYS A 1 -5.91 14.19 -8.32
CA LYS A 1 -5.59 13.65 -6.98
C LYS A 1 -6.66 14.06 -5.94
N LYS A 2 -7.77 13.32 -5.82
CA LYS A 2 -8.77 13.51 -4.75
C LYS A 2 -9.10 12.16 -4.13
N LEU A 3 -8.33 11.76 -3.11
CA LEU A 3 -8.66 10.61 -2.27
C LEU A 3 -8.92 11.13 -0.86
N ARG A 4 -10.09 10.85 -0.32
CA ARG A 4 -10.45 11.23 1.06
C ARG A 4 -10.37 10.00 1.94
N PHE A 5 -9.50 10.07 2.94
CA PHE A 5 -9.48 9.09 4.01
C PHE A 5 -10.38 9.58 5.15
N THR A 6 -11.12 8.68 5.77
CA THR A 6 -12.04 9.05 6.86
C THR A 6 -11.29 9.28 8.18
N GLY A 7 -11.77 10.25 8.96
CA GLY A 7 -11.28 10.55 10.32
C GLY A 7 -9.77 10.82 10.38
N ARG A 8 -9.10 10.22 11.38
CA ARG A 8 -7.67 10.42 11.66
C ARG A 8 -6.75 9.41 10.95
N LYS A 9 -7.27 8.63 9.98
CA LYS A 9 -6.54 7.57 9.28
C LYS A 9 -5.28 8.05 8.56
N ASN A 10 -5.27 9.29 8.08
CA ASN A 10 -4.10 9.92 7.46
C ASN A 10 -2.85 9.86 8.34
N ASN A 11 -3.01 10.10 9.64
CA ASN A 11 -1.87 10.19 10.55
C ASN A 11 -1.66 8.91 11.35
N GLN A 12 -2.73 8.16 11.61
CA GLN A 12 -2.67 6.97 12.48
C GLN A 12 -2.38 5.67 11.74
N LYS A 13 -2.71 5.56 10.44
CA LYS A 13 -2.50 4.31 9.72
C LYS A 13 -1.02 4.13 9.38
N LEU A 14 -0.41 3.10 9.94
CA LEU A 14 0.98 2.73 9.74
C LEU A 14 1.09 1.56 8.74
N TYR A 15 2.05 1.65 7.84
CA TYR A 15 2.44 0.57 6.94
C TYR A 15 3.77 0.00 7.40
N TYR A 16 3.76 -1.30 7.66
CA TYR A 16 4.94 -2.06 8.08
C TYR A 16 5.54 -2.79 6.88
N ARG A 17 6.86 -2.82 6.81
CA ARG A 17 7.62 -3.67 5.89
C ARG A 17 8.83 -4.22 6.62
N HIS A 18 9.10 -5.50 6.42
CA HIS A 18 10.29 -6.16 6.93
C HIS A 18 11.11 -6.70 5.76
N THR A 19 12.43 -6.63 5.84
CA THR A 19 13.31 -7.16 4.79
C THR A 19 13.66 -8.64 4.99
N GLY A 20 13.48 -9.17 6.20
CA GLY A 20 13.83 -10.55 6.56
C GLY A 20 15.01 -10.63 7.54
N TYR A 21 15.86 -9.60 7.58
CA TYR A 21 16.97 -9.50 8.52
C TYR A 21 16.53 -8.98 9.89
N ILE A 22 17.15 -9.49 10.96
CA ILE A 22 16.87 -9.08 12.34
C ILE A 22 17.07 -7.56 12.49
N GLY A 23 16.12 -6.88 13.12
CA GLY A 23 16.17 -5.43 13.37
C GLY A 23 15.75 -4.55 12.18
N ASN A 24 15.48 -5.10 10.99
CA ASN A 24 15.16 -4.31 9.81
C ASN A 24 13.65 -4.13 9.56
N MET A 25 12.94 -3.66 10.59
CA MET A 25 11.53 -3.26 10.46
C MET A 25 11.44 -1.79 10.03
N LYS A 26 10.72 -1.54 8.94
CA LYS A 26 10.45 -0.20 8.40
C LYS A 26 8.98 0.14 8.59
N ILE A 27 8.72 1.31 9.15
CA ILE A 27 7.39 1.82 9.45
C ILE A 27 7.21 3.13 8.71
N GLU A 28 6.14 3.26 7.92
CA GLU A 28 5.81 4.48 7.17
C GLU A 28 4.35 4.88 7.45
N LYS A 29 4.08 6.17 7.68
CA LYS A 29 2.70 6.66 7.86
C LYS A 29 1.96 6.72 6.53
N LEU A 30 0.65 6.54 6.54
CA LEU A 30 -0.21 6.64 5.35
C LEU A 30 -0.01 7.98 4.61
N LYS A 31 0.04 9.11 5.34
CA LYS A 31 0.27 10.43 4.77
C LYS A 31 1.60 10.52 4.02
N GLU A 32 2.68 10.03 4.64
CA GLU A 32 4.03 10.05 4.06
C GLU A 32 4.09 9.15 2.82
N LEU A 33 3.50 7.96 2.89
CA LEU A 33 3.46 6.99 1.78
C LEU A 33 2.64 7.52 0.60
N PHE A 34 1.55 8.23 0.89
CA PHE A 34 0.69 8.85 -0.13
C PHE A 34 1.40 9.99 -0.87
N VAL A 35 2.22 10.79 -0.17
CA VAL A 35 3.03 11.86 -0.79
C VAL A 35 4.17 11.26 -1.62
N LYS A 36 4.87 10.26 -1.07
CA LYS A 36 6.06 9.66 -1.69
C LYS A 36 5.75 8.82 -2.92
N ASN A 37 4.79 7.90 -2.81
CA ASN A 37 4.41 7.01 -3.91
C ASN A 37 2.95 6.54 -3.76
N PRO A 38 1.99 7.29 -4.33
CA PRO A 38 0.57 6.95 -4.23
C PRO A 38 0.24 5.65 -4.97
N GLU A 39 0.91 5.30 -6.08
CA GLU A 39 0.64 4.05 -6.80
C GLU A 39 0.94 2.82 -5.96
N SER A 40 2.07 2.83 -5.25
CA SER A 40 2.46 1.73 -4.37
C SER A 40 1.44 1.49 -3.26
N LEU A 41 0.86 2.58 -2.73
CA LEU A 41 -0.24 2.50 -1.77
C LEU A 41 -1.45 1.77 -2.37
N PHE A 42 -1.90 2.17 -3.56
CA PHE A 42 -3.05 1.54 -4.20
C PHE A 42 -2.79 0.09 -4.58
N LYS A 43 -1.60 -0.23 -5.11
CA LYS A 43 -1.19 -1.61 -5.41
C LYS A 43 -1.24 -2.48 -4.16
N LYS A 44 -0.79 -1.97 -2.99
CA LYS A 44 -0.89 -2.70 -1.72
C LYS A 44 -2.33 -2.94 -1.29
N VAL A 45 -3.21 -1.96 -1.43
CA VAL A 45 -4.64 -2.09 -1.08
C VAL A 45 -5.31 -3.13 -1.98
N LEU A 46 -5.17 -3.00 -3.31
CA LEU A 46 -5.76 -3.93 -4.27
C LEU A 46 -5.23 -5.35 -4.09
N ARG A 47 -3.93 -5.51 -3.82
CA ARG A 47 -3.34 -6.81 -3.53
C ARG A 47 -3.95 -7.48 -2.29
N GLY A 48 -4.40 -6.70 -1.31
CA GLY A 48 -5.12 -7.19 -0.14
C GLY A 48 -6.57 -7.58 -0.43
N MET A 49 -7.22 -6.94 -1.42
CA MET A 49 -8.60 -7.23 -1.84
C MET A 49 -8.70 -8.44 -2.77
N LEU A 50 -7.63 -8.78 -3.49
CA LEU A 50 -7.61 -9.90 -4.42
C LEU A 50 -7.35 -11.25 -3.71
N PRO A 51 -7.93 -12.35 -4.23
CA PRO A 51 -7.69 -13.68 -3.69
C PRO A 51 -6.22 -14.08 -3.84
N LYS A 52 -5.68 -14.81 -2.86
CA LYS A 52 -4.29 -15.28 -2.86
C LYS A 52 -4.14 -16.48 -3.81
N ASN A 53 -4.11 -16.25 -5.12
CA ASN A 53 -3.94 -17.28 -6.15
C ASN A 53 -2.83 -16.91 -7.15
N LYS A 54 -2.49 -17.84 -8.07
CA LYS A 54 -1.48 -17.65 -9.13
C LYS A 54 -1.80 -16.48 -10.07
N TRP A 55 -3.07 -16.12 -10.20
CA TRP A 55 -3.54 -15.05 -11.09
C TRP A 55 -3.47 -13.66 -10.47
N ARG A 56 -3.35 -13.56 -9.15
CA ARG A 56 -3.35 -12.30 -8.41
C ARG A 56 -2.35 -11.29 -8.96
N ASP A 57 -1.11 -11.72 -9.20
CA ASP A 57 -0.05 -10.83 -9.67
C ASP A 57 -0.25 -10.42 -11.14
N LYS A 58 -0.88 -11.28 -11.95
CA LYS A 58 -1.28 -10.93 -13.33
C LYS A 58 -2.40 -9.89 -13.34
N LEU A 59 -3.40 -10.03 -12.46
CA LEU A 59 -4.49 -9.06 -12.30
C LEU A 59 -3.96 -7.71 -11.81
N LEU A 60 -3.05 -7.70 -10.83
CA LEU A 60 -2.41 -6.48 -10.34
C LEU A 60 -1.65 -5.71 -11.42
N LYS A 61 -0.99 -6.42 -12.36
CA LYS A 61 -0.27 -5.80 -13.48
C LYS A 61 -1.20 -5.12 -14.48
N ARG A 62 -2.46 -5.58 -14.60
CA ARG A 62 -3.46 -4.96 -15.51
C ARG A 62 -4.00 -3.63 -14.98
N VAL A 63 -3.80 -3.33 -13.71
CA VAL A 63 -4.26 -2.06 -13.12
C VAL A 63 -3.30 -0.95 -13.52
N THR A 64 -3.75 -0.08 -14.43
CA THR A 64 -3.06 1.15 -14.83
C THR A 64 -3.50 2.30 -13.94
N PHE A 65 -2.54 2.99 -13.34
CA PHE A 65 -2.78 4.23 -12.60
C PHE A 65 -2.48 5.39 -13.55
N VAL A 66 -3.53 6.05 -14.03
CA VAL A 66 -3.48 7.25 -14.87
C VAL A 66 -3.72 8.48 -14.00
#